data_AF-A0A392Q601-F1
#
_entry.id   AF-A0A392Q601-F1
#
_cell.length_a   1.000
_cell.length_b   1.000
_cell.length_c   1.000
_cell.angle_alpha   90.00
_cell.angle_beta   90.00
_cell.angle_gamma   90.00
#
_symmetry.space_group_name_H-M   'P 1'
#
loop_
_entity.id
_entity.type
_entity.pdbx_description
1 polymer ?
#
loop_
_entity_poly.entity_id
_entity_poly.type
_entity_poly.pdbx_seq_one_letter_code
_entity_poly.pdbx_strand_id
1 'polypeptide(L)'
;AIVFNPEILEPQIWPSIEGVQSVLNQFMHVPEFDRDRKMLNHESYLKEKIEKLSEKLTKKTKENRKMEMTVQLYRFLEKGNITEDLSVVDHDDLTYVIDEKMEEINMKMMEMEINDQRAPRFVNGS
;
A
#
# COMPACT_ATOMS: atom_id res chain seq x y z
N ALA A 1 -24.21 -26.51 4.11
CA ALA A 1 -25.14 -25.39 3.86
C ALA A 1 -26.56 -25.87 4.09
N ILE A 2 -27.42 -24.98 4.60
CA ILE A 2 -28.87 -25.20 4.73
C ILE A 2 -29.51 -24.10 3.89
N VAL A 3 -30.20 -24.48 2.82
CA VAL A 3 -30.81 -23.53 1.87
C VAL A 3 -32.31 -23.67 1.93
N PHE A 4 -32.99 -22.58 2.30
CA PHE A 4 -34.45 -22.52 2.32
C PHE A 4 -34.95 -21.94 1.01
N ASN A 5 -35.87 -22.63 0.35
CA ASN A 5 -36.65 -22.09 -0.75
C ASN A 5 -38.04 -21.72 -0.19
N PRO A 6 -38.52 -20.47 -0.33
CA PRO A 6 -39.85 -20.06 0.13
C PRO A 6 -41.00 -20.94 -0.40
N GLU A 7 -40.81 -21.59 -1.54
CA GLU A 7 -41.79 -22.46 -2.19
C GLU A 7 -41.71 -23.93 -1.76
N ILE A 8 -40.68 -24.33 -0.98
CA ILE A 8 -40.46 -25.70 -0.54
C ILE A 8 -40.36 -25.72 0.99
N LEU A 9 -41.21 -26.52 1.64
CA LEU A 9 -41.26 -26.63 3.11
C LEU A 9 -39.99 -27.21 3.73
N GLU A 10 -39.29 -28.08 3.01
CA GLU A 10 -38.06 -28.73 3.47
C GLU A 10 -36.80 -28.02 2.95
N PRO A 11 -35.81 -27.75 3.81
CA PRO A 11 -34.56 -27.14 3.39
C PRO A 11 -33.70 -28.12 2.58
N GLN A 12 -33.01 -27.60 1.57
CA GLN A 12 -31.98 -28.36 0.87
C GLN A 12 -30.69 -28.37 1.69
N ILE A 13 -30.15 -29.56 1.93
CA ILE A 13 -28.98 -29.79 2.79
C ILE A 13 -27.83 -30.31 1.94
N TRP A 14 -26.66 -29.69 2.07
CA TRP A 14 -25.43 -30.11 1.38
C TRP A 14 -24.21 -29.99 2.31
N PRO A 15 -23.26 -30.94 2.32
CA PRO A 15 -23.21 -32.19 1.53
C PRO A 15 -24.02 -33.35 2.14
N SER A 16 -24.26 -33.35 3.45
CA SER A 16 -25.17 -34.28 4.16
C SER A 16 -25.66 -33.66 5.47
N ILE A 17 -26.66 -34.28 6.10
CA ILE A 17 -27.19 -33.84 7.40
C ILE A 17 -26.10 -33.93 8.48
N GLU A 18 -25.38 -35.05 8.54
CA GLU A 18 -24.32 -35.31 9.52
C GLU A 18 -23.16 -34.32 9.35
N GLY A 19 -22.78 -34.03 8.10
CA GLY A 19 -21.76 -33.05 7.79
C GLY A 19 -22.14 -31.65 8.27
N VAL A 20 -23.39 -31.24 8.05
CA VAL A 20 -23.91 -29.95 8.52
C VAL A 20 -23.99 -29.90 10.05
N GLN A 21 -24.46 -30.96 10.71
CA GLN A 21 -24.52 -31.06 12.17
C GLN A 21 -23.13 -31.00 12.82
N SER A 22 -22.14 -31.68 12.23
CA SER A 22 -20.75 -31.65 12.70
C SER A 22 -20.18 -30.22 12.65
N VAL A 23 -20.39 -29.51 11.53
CA VAL A 23 -19.94 -28.12 11.37
C VAL A 23 -20.67 -27.19 12.35
N LEU A 24 -21.98 -27.37 12.53
CA LEU A 24 -22.77 -26.58 13.47
C LEU A 24 -22.30 -26.81 14.91
N ASN A 25 -22.06 -28.06 15.30
CA ASN A 25 -21.51 -28.38 16.62
C ASN A 25 -20.15 -27.71 16.79
N GLN A 26 -19.23 -27.83 15.83
CA GLN A 26 -17.92 -27.18 15.92
C GLN A 26 -18.06 -25.65 16.06
N PHE A 27 -18.96 -25.03 15.30
CA PHE A 27 -19.24 -23.60 15.39
C PHE A 27 -19.77 -23.20 16.77
N MET A 28 -20.72 -23.95 17.33
CA MET A 28 -21.30 -23.68 18.65
C MET A 28 -20.30 -23.84 19.81
N HIS A 29 -19.25 -24.64 19.63
CA HIS A 29 -18.16 -24.78 20.61
C HIS A 29 -17.15 -23.61 20.57
N VAL A 30 -17.15 -22.78 19.53
CA VAL A 30 -16.34 -21.55 19.50
C VAL A 30 -16.99 -20.52 20.43
N PRO A 31 -16.26 -19.84 21.34
CA PRO A 31 -16.83 -18.82 22.21
C PRO A 31 -17.57 -17.72 21.42
N GLU A 32 -18.69 -17.21 21.96
CA GLU A 32 -19.55 -16.23 21.30
C GLU A 32 -18.79 -14.98 20.84
N PHE A 33 -17.95 -14.43 21.73
CA PHE A 33 -17.08 -13.30 21.42
C PHE A 33 -16.15 -13.56 20.22
N ASP A 34 -15.62 -14.78 20.09
CA ASP A 34 -14.76 -15.17 18.98
C ASP A 34 -15.54 -15.44 17.69
N ARG A 35 -16.80 -15.91 17.81
CA ARG A 35 -17.71 -16.04 16.67
C ARG A 35 -18.04 -14.66 16.11
N ASP A 36 -18.56 -13.75 16.92
CA ASP A 36 -19.01 -12.43 16.48
C ASP A 36 -17.87 -11.62 15.86
N ARG A 37 -16.66 -11.74 16.41
CA ARG A 37 -15.46 -11.10 15.86
C ARG A 37 -15.07 -11.63 14.47
N LYS A 38 -15.27 -12.93 14.22
CA LYS A 38 -14.87 -13.59 12.95
C LYS A 38 -16.02 -13.69 11.95
N MET A 39 -17.26 -13.47 12.38
CA MET A 39 -18.45 -13.53 11.55
C MET A 39 -18.54 -12.23 10.74
N LEU A 40 -17.79 -12.17 9.64
CA LEU A 40 -17.92 -11.09 8.68
C LEU A 40 -19.14 -11.36 7.81
N ASN A 41 -20.13 -10.47 7.86
CA ASN A 41 -21.18 -10.49 6.85
C ASN A 41 -20.54 -10.23 5.47
N HIS A 42 -21.04 -10.88 4.42
CA HIS A 42 -20.44 -10.80 3.08
C HIS A 42 -20.31 -9.37 2.58
N GLU A 43 -21.25 -8.49 2.96
CA GLU A 43 -21.26 -7.08 2.59
C GLU A 43 -20.08 -6.31 3.22
N SER A 44 -19.84 -6.46 4.52
CA SER A 44 -18.73 -5.87 5.28
C SER A 44 -17.40 -6.40 4.79
N TYR A 45 -17.28 -7.70 4.52
CA TYR A 45 -16.07 -8.26 3.93
C TYR A 45 -15.76 -7.65 2.56
N LEU A 46 -16.77 -7.52 1.68
CA LEU A 46 -16.60 -6.91 0.37
C LEU A 46 -16.24 -5.42 0.48
N LYS A 47 -16.90 -4.68 1.38
CA LYS A 47 -16.59 -3.27 1.66
C LYS A 47 -15.14 -3.08 2.10
N GLU A 48 -14.70 -3.84 3.11
CA GLU A 48 -13.30 -3.80 3.60
C GLU A 48 -12.30 -4.16 2.49
N LYS A 49 -12.63 -5.15 1.65
CA LYS A 49 -11.79 -5.55 0.53
C LYS A 49 -11.68 -4.46 -0.54
N ILE A 50 -12.79 -3.79 -0.87
CA ILE A 50 -12.82 -2.67 -1.81
C ILE A 50 -11.97 -1.51 -1.28
N GLU A 51 -12.12 -1.16 -0.01
CA GLU A 51 -11.34 -0.10 0.65
C GLU A 51 -9.84 -0.40 0.58
N LYS A 52 -9.41 -1.60 1.00
CA LYS A 52 -8.01 -2.04 0.90
C LYS A 52 -7.45 -1.99 -0.51
N LEU A 53 -8.25 -2.34 -1.52
CA LEU A 53 -7.83 -2.28 -2.91
C LEU A 53 -7.73 -0.83 -3.41
N SER A 54 -8.66 0.03 -2.99
CA SER A 54 -8.65 1.46 -3.31
C SER A 54 -7.42 2.16 -2.71
N GLU A 55 -7.05 1.85 -1.47
CA GLU A 55 -5.83 2.35 -0.83
C GLU A 55 -4.57 1.93 -1.60
N LYS A 56 -4.48 0.65 -1.98
CA LYS A 56 -3.38 0.12 -2.78
C LYS A 56 -3.28 0.81 -4.14
N LEU A 57 -4.42 1.01 -4.81
CA LEU A 57 -4.47 1.71 -6.09
C LEU A 57 -3.99 3.16 -5.92
N THR A 58 -4.49 3.87 -4.92
CA THR A 58 -4.09 5.25 -4.62
C THR A 58 -2.59 5.35 -4.36
N LYS A 59 -2.04 4.44 -3.55
CA LYS A 59 -0.59 4.38 -3.29
C LYS A 59 0.19 4.15 -4.59
N LYS A 60 -0.24 3.19 -5.43
CA LYS A 60 0.46 2.88 -6.67
C LYS A 60 0.40 4.04 -7.67
N THR A 61 -0.73 4.74 -7.76
CA THR A 61 -0.86 5.93 -8.59
C THR A 61 0.10 7.02 -8.14
N LYS A 62 0.21 7.29 -6.83
CA LYS A 62 1.18 8.26 -6.29
C LYS A 62 2.63 7.86 -6.58
N GLU A 63 2.98 6.58 -6.39
CA GLU A 63 4.32 6.07 -6.72
C GLU A 63 4.65 6.22 -8.21
N ASN A 64 3.72 5.87 -9.09
CA ASN A 64 3.89 5.99 -10.53
C ASN A 64 4.06 7.46 -10.94
N ARG A 65 3.25 8.36 -10.35
CA ARG A 65 3.32 9.79 -10.60
C ARG A 65 4.67 10.38 -10.17
N LYS A 66 5.14 10.02 -8.98
CA LYS A 66 6.48 10.41 -8.50
C LYS A 66 7.59 9.92 -9.45
N MET A 67 7.49 8.69 -9.93
CA MET A 67 8.46 8.13 -10.88
C MET A 67 8.44 8.89 -12.20
N GLU A 68 7.26 9.23 -12.72
CA GLU A 68 7.09 10.04 -13.93
C GLU A 68 7.75 11.42 -13.77
N MET A 69 7.48 12.13 -12.68
CA MET A 69 8.08 13.45 -12.41
C MET A 69 9.60 13.37 -12.22
N THR A 70 10.10 12.29 -11.62
CA THR A 70 11.54 12.05 -11.50
C THR A 70 12.19 11.88 -12.88
N VAL A 71 11.56 11.13 -13.79
CA VAL A 71 12.04 10.97 -15.17
C VAL A 71 12.03 12.31 -15.92
N GLN A 72 10.98 13.11 -15.74
CA GLN A 72 10.90 14.44 -16.36
C GLN A 72 11.97 15.39 -15.83
N LEU A 73 12.21 15.41 -14.51
CA LEU A 73 13.30 16.18 -13.90
C LEU A 73 14.64 15.87 -14.56
N TYR A 74 15.00 14.59 -14.70
CA TYR A 74 16.25 14.21 -15.35
C TYR A 74 16.32 14.63 -16.82
N ARG A 75 15.21 14.53 -17.56
CA ARG A 75 15.13 15.04 -18.93
C ARG A 75 15.36 16.54 -19.01
N PHE A 76 14.85 17.32 -18.05
CA PHE A 76 15.09 18.77 -17.99
C PHE A 76 16.54 19.09 -17.70
N LEU A 77 17.17 18.37 -16.76
CA LEU A 77 18.59 18.55 -16.47
C LEU A 77 19.48 18.22 -17.68
N GLU A 78 19.08 17.23 -18.49
CA GLU A 78 19.83 16.81 -19.67
C GLU A 78 19.64 17.78 -20.86
N LYS A 79 18.43 18.30 -21.08
CA LYS A 79 18.11 19.20 -22.21
C LYS A 79 18.30 20.68 -21.91
N GLY A 80 18.33 21.08 -20.64
CA GLY A 80 18.46 22.46 -20.20
C GLY A 80 17.20 23.31 -20.37
N ASN A 81 16.06 22.70 -20.71
CA ASN A 81 14.77 23.41 -20.83
C ASN A 81 13.59 22.56 -20.34
N ILE A 82 12.54 23.27 -19.94
CA ILE A 82 11.26 22.72 -19.50
C ILE A 82 10.38 22.62 -20.75
N THR A 83 9.93 21.42 -21.12
CA THR A 83 9.03 21.24 -22.27
C THR A 83 7.64 21.78 -21.93
N GLU A 84 6.98 22.45 -22.88
CA GLU A 84 5.75 23.24 -22.71
C GLU A 84 4.50 22.47 -22.22
N ASP A 85 4.57 21.14 -22.08
CA ASP A 85 3.43 20.28 -21.71
C ASP A 85 3.33 19.94 -20.21
N LEU A 86 4.05 20.68 -19.35
CA LEU A 86 3.85 20.61 -17.91
C LEU A 86 2.63 21.43 -17.55
N SER A 87 1.48 20.78 -17.53
CA SER A 87 0.24 21.37 -17.02
C SER A 87 0.43 21.89 -15.60
N VAL A 88 -0.47 22.76 -15.15
CA VAL A 88 -0.47 23.34 -13.79
C VAL A 88 -0.49 22.26 -12.70
N VAL A 89 -0.93 21.02 -13.00
CA VAL A 89 -0.91 19.87 -12.08
C VAL A 89 0.48 19.21 -12.01
N ASP A 90 1.33 19.39 -13.01
CA ASP A 90 2.70 18.86 -13.04
C ASP A 90 3.69 19.70 -12.23
N HIS A 91 3.38 20.97 -11.95
CA HIS A 91 4.29 21.86 -11.23
C HIS A 91 4.49 21.42 -9.77
N ASP A 92 3.41 21.21 -9.01
CA ASP A 92 3.50 20.88 -7.58
C ASP A 92 4.17 19.52 -7.34
N ASP A 93 3.85 18.52 -8.17
CA ASP A 93 4.48 17.21 -8.09
C ASP A 93 5.97 17.27 -8.44
N LEU A 94 6.35 18.13 -9.41
CA LEU A 94 7.75 18.34 -9.78
C LEU A 94 8.51 19.09 -8.68
N THR A 95 7.92 20.13 -8.08
CA THR A 95 8.49 20.83 -6.92
C THR A 95 8.75 19.84 -5.78
N TYR A 96 7.78 18.96 -5.46
CA TYR A 96 7.94 17.94 -4.44
C TYR A 96 9.13 17.00 -4.72
N VAL A 97 9.29 16.54 -5.97
CA VAL A 97 10.43 15.69 -6.34
C VAL A 97 11.75 16.44 -6.26
N ILE A 98 11.80 17.72 -6.64
CA ILE A 98 13.00 18.56 -6.53
C ILE A 98 13.40 18.70 -5.06
N ASP A 99 12.46 19.04 -4.18
CA ASP A 99 12.72 19.20 -2.76
C ASP A 99 13.27 17.91 -2.14
N GLU A 100 12.67 16.77 -2.46
CA GLU A 100 13.17 15.46 -2.00
C GLU A 100 14.61 15.19 -2.49
N LYS A 101 14.92 15.51 -3.75
CA LYS A 101 16.29 15.35 -4.27
C LYS A 101 17.28 16.31 -3.62
N MET A 102 16.87 17.52 -3.30
CA MET A 102 17.70 18.46 -2.55
C MET A 102 17.98 17.96 -1.12
N GLU A 103 16.98 17.40 -0.44
CA GLU A 103 17.17 16.77 0.86
C GLU A 103 18.12 15.56 0.79
N GLU A 104 17.96 14.67 -0.21
CA GLU A 104 18.87 13.54 -0.43
C GLU A 104 20.33 14.01 -0.64
N ILE A 105 20.52 15.08 -1.42
CA ILE A 105 21.85 15.66 -1.66
C ILE A 105 22.42 16.24 -0.36
N ASN A 106 21.63 17.00 0.40
CA ASN A 106 22.05 17.57 1.68
C ASN A 106 22.46 16.49 2.69
N MET A 107 21.68 15.41 2.82
CA MET A 107 22.03 14.28 3.69
C MET A 107 23.36 13.64 3.27
N LYS A 108 23.55 13.40 1.96
CA LYS A 108 24.81 12.82 1.45
C LYS A 108 26.01 13.74 1.69
N MET A 109 25.84 15.05 1.56
CA MET A 109 26.90 16.02 1.88
C MET A 109 27.29 15.93 3.36
N MET A 110 26.32 15.90 4.27
CA MET A 110 26.58 15.75 5.71
C MET A 110 27.29 14.42 6.04
N GLU A 111 26.86 13.32 5.42
CA GLU A 111 27.51 12.01 5.60
C GLU A 111 28.98 12.03 5.13
N MET A 112 29.25 12.68 3.99
CA MET A 112 30.61 12.83 3.48
C MET A 112 31.49 13.67 4.42
N GLU A 113 30.98 14.78 4.96
CA GLU A 113 31.71 15.61 5.94
C GLU A 113 32.06 14.84 7.22
N ILE A 114 31.13 14.03 7.73
CA ILE A 114 31.36 13.19 8.92
C ILE A 114 32.44 12.14 8.65
N ASN A 115 32.42 11.53 7.46
CA ASN A 115 33.40 10.52 7.08
C ASN A 115 34.80 11.12 6.89
N ASP A 116 34.90 12.33 6.32
CA ASP A 116 36.17 13.05 6.17
C ASP A 116 36.77 13.44 7.53
N GLN A 117 35.95 13.87 8.49
CA GLN A 117 36.41 14.16 9.86
C GLN A 117 36.87 12.91 10.63
N ARG A 118 36.37 11.72 10.27
CA ARG A 118 36.77 10.43 10.88
C ARG A 118 37.98 9.78 10.20
N ALA A 119 38.41 10.29 9.05
CA ALA A 119 39.59 9.78 8.37
C ALA A 119 40.84 10.06 9.22
N PRO A 120 41.72 9.07 9.45
CA PRO A 120 42.94 9.29 10.21
C PRO A 120 43.81 10.34 9.51
N ARG A 121 44.05 11.47 10.19
CA ARG A 121 45.02 12.46 9.72
C ARG A 121 46.40 11.82 9.78
N PHE A 122 46.92 11.41 8.63
CA PHE A 122 48.33 11.06 8.52
C PHE A 122 49.15 12.32 8.77
N VAL A 123 49.62 12.48 10.00
CA VAL A 123 50.59 13.51 10.36
C VAL A 123 51.92 13.04 9.77
N ASN A 124 52.28 13.57 8.60
CA ASN A 124 53.62 13.38 8.06
C ASN A 124 54.59 14.15 8.97
N GLY A 125 55.24 13.41 9.87
CA GLY A 125 56.33 13.93 10.70
C GLY A 125 57.52 14.32 9.81
N SER A 126 57.95 15.57 9.95
CA SER A 126 59.26 16.07 9.52
C SER A 126 60.13 16.29 10.75
#